data_AF-A0A7X0SEE3-F1
#
_entry.id   AF-A0A7X0SEE3-F1
#
_cell.length_a   1.000
_cell.length_b   1.000
_cell.length_c   1.000
_cell.angle_alpha   90.00
_cell.angle_beta   90.00
_cell.angle_gamma   90.00
#
_symmetry.space_group_name_H-M   'P 1'
#
loop_
_entity.id
_entity.type
_entity.pdbx_description
1 polymer ?
#
loop_
_entity_poly.entity_id
_entity_poly.type
_entity_poly.pdbx_seq_one_letter_code
_entity_poly.pdbx_strand_id
1 'polypeptide(L)'
;MFTCRRAAYNPKDLLKLYVYGYLNGVRSSRKLAKQCLINKEVIWLVKDTTPKYRVIADFRKANVVALEHLFNHFVEYCIGLGLYGKTLITVDGTKLEA
;
A
#
# COMPACT_ATOMS: atom_id res chain seq x y z
N MET A 1 15.28 28.56 -4.62
CA MET A 1 13.92 28.74 -4.06
C MET A 1 12.91 28.07 -5.00
N PHE A 2 12.51 26.82 -4.73
CA PHE A 2 11.49 26.11 -5.53
C PHE A 2 10.56 25.33 -4.60
N THR A 3 9.61 26.02 -3.99
CA THR A 3 8.50 25.43 -3.25
C THR A 3 7.41 25.03 -4.24
N CYS A 4 7.52 23.84 -4.84
CA CYS A 4 6.44 23.29 -5.67
C CYS A 4 5.30 22.84 -4.73
N ARG A 5 4.22 23.63 -4.67
CA ARG A 5 2.97 23.28 -3.98
C ARG A 5 2.55 21.87 -4.38
N ARG A 6 2.69 20.90 -3.47
CA ARG A 6 2.16 19.55 -3.67
C ARG A 6 0.64 19.68 -3.79
N ALA A 7 0.05 19.15 -4.87
CA ALA A 7 -1.40 19.00 -4.94
C ALA A 7 -1.87 18.28 -3.67
N ALA A 8 -2.90 18.81 -3.01
CA ALA A 8 -3.44 18.23 -1.79
C ALA A 8 -4.18 16.93 -2.15
N TYR A 9 -3.45 15.82 -2.20
CA TYR A 9 -4.07 14.50 -2.28
C TYR A 9 -4.75 14.21 -0.96
N ASN A 10 -5.97 13.68 -1.02
CA ASN A 10 -6.65 13.26 0.19
C ASN A 10 -5.88 12.08 0.81
N PRO A 11 -5.44 12.16 2.08
CA PRO A 11 -4.70 11.08 2.73
C PRO A 11 -5.50 9.78 2.75
N LYS A 12 -6.84 9.85 2.74
CA LYS A 12 -7.71 8.66 2.67
C LYS A 12 -7.52 7.90 1.35
N ASP A 13 -7.35 8.58 0.24
CA ASP A 13 -7.19 7.93 -1.08
C ASP A 13 -5.80 7.31 -1.22
N LEU A 14 -4.77 7.95 -0.65
CA LEU A 14 -3.43 7.36 -0.55
C LEU A 14 -3.40 6.13 0.36
N LEU A 15 -4.16 6.16 1.46
CA LEU A 15 -4.29 5.00 2.35
C LEU A 15 -4.94 3.81 1.66
N LYS A 16 -6.05 4.03 0.92
CA LYS A 16 -6.69 2.97 0.11
C LYS A 16 -5.72 2.38 -0.91
N LEU A 17 -4.92 3.21 -1.57
CA LEU A 17 -3.91 2.75 -2.52
C LEU A 17 -2.88 1.84 -1.85
N TYR A 18 -2.49 2.14 -0.61
CA TYR A 18 -1.60 1.28 0.17
C TYR A 18 -2.27 -0.05 0.52
N VAL A 19 -3.52 -0.04 0.99
CA VAL A 19 -4.28 -1.27 1.25
C VAL A 19 -4.38 -2.14 0.00
N TYR A 20 -4.74 -1.55 -1.15
CA TYR A 20 -4.73 -2.24 -2.45
C TYR A 20 -3.34 -2.83 -2.77
N GLY A 21 -2.28 -2.05 -2.56
CA GLY A 21 -0.91 -2.49 -2.77
C GLY A 21 -0.52 -3.71 -1.93
N TYR A 22 -0.94 -3.75 -0.66
CA TYR A 22 -0.69 -4.89 0.20
C TYR A 22 -1.46 -6.13 -0.25
N LEU A 23 -2.75 -6.00 -0.56
CA LEU A 23 -3.58 -7.12 -1.03
C LEU A 23 -3.07 -7.72 -2.34
N ASN A 24 -2.51 -6.91 -3.24
CA ASN A 24 -2.00 -7.34 -4.54
C ASN A 24 -0.48 -7.60 -4.56
N GLY A 25 0.20 -7.55 -3.41
CA GLY A 25 1.66 -7.74 -3.33
C GLY A 25 2.51 -6.64 -3.99
N VAL A 26 1.92 -5.48 -4.31
CA VAL A 26 2.58 -4.33 -4.95
C VAL A 26 3.12 -3.35 -3.91
N ARG A 27 4.39 -3.52 -3.52
CA ARG A 27 5.04 -2.68 -2.48
C ARG A 27 5.77 -1.44 -3.00
N SER A 28 6.08 -1.39 -4.29
CA SER A 28 6.85 -0.27 -4.86
C SER A 28 5.94 0.91 -5.17
N SER A 29 6.28 2.10 -4.65
CA SER A 29 5.57 3.35 -4.95
C SER A 29 5.52 3.66 -6.46
N ARG A 30 6.52 3.23 -7.23
CA ARG A 30 6.50 3.36 -8.70
C ARG A 30 5.50 2.41 -9.34
N LYS A 31 5.43 1.17 -8.86
CA LYS A 31 4.43 0.21 -9.33
C LYS A 31 3.02 0.68 -8.95
N LEU A 32 2.81 1.18 -7.74
CA LEU A 32 1.51 1.76 -7.32
C LEU A 32 1.10 2.94 -8.19
N ALA A 33 2.01 3.87 -8.48
CA ALA A 33 1.74 4.97 -9.41
C ALA A 33 1.36 4.47 -10.81
N LYS A 34 2.00 3.40 -11.30
CA LYS A 34 1.64 2.77 -12.57
C LYS A 34 0.23 2.16 -12.50
N GLN A 35 -0.13 1.49 -11.40
CA GLN A 35 -1.46 0.90 -11.21
C GLN A 35 -2.57 1.96 -11.26
N CYS A 36 -2.33 3.17 -10.75
CA CYS A 36 -3.26 4.30 -10.85
C CYS A 36 -3.51 4.78 -12.29
N LEU A 37 -2.76 4.28 -13.28
CA LEU A 37 -2.92 4.62 -14.69
C LEU A 37 -3.46 3.47 -15.54
N ILE A 38 -3.18 2.23 -15.15
CA ILE A 38 -3.48 1.05 -15.97
C ILE A 38 -4.63 0.21 -15.43
N ASN A 39 -4.82 0.15 -14.10
CA ASN A 39 -5.85 -0.69 -13.51
C ASN A 39 -7.09 0.16 -13.21
N LYS A 40 -8.21 -0.19 -13.85
CA LYS A 40 -9.52 0.43 -13.67
C LYS A 40 -9.99 0.40 -12.22
N GLU A 41 -9.70 -0.66 -11.48
CA GLU A 41 -10.04 -0.78 -10.05
C GLU A 41 -9.37 0.32 -9.23
N VAL A 42 -8.08 0.56 -9.50
CA VAL A 42 -7.29 1.56 -8.78
C VAL A 42 -7.67 2.97 -9.22
N ILE A 43 -7.92 3.18 -10.51
CA ILE A 43 -8.42 4.44 -11.04
C ILE A 43 -9.73 4.84 -10.32
N TRP A 44 -10.68 3.90 -10.21
CA TRP A 44 -11.91 4.11 -9.46
C TRP A 44 -11.66 4.35 -7.95
N LEU A 45 -10.79 3.55 -7.33
CA LEU A 45 -10.47 3.61 -5.90
C LEU A 45 -9.94 4.98 -5.46
N VAL A 46 -9.11 5.58 -6.30
CA VAL A 46 -8.44 6.88 -6.06
C VAL A 46 -9.17 8.03 -6.81
N LYS A 47 -10.40 7.80 -7.27
CA LYS A 47 -11.28 8.81 -7.90
C LYS A 47 -10.63 9.54 -9.08
N ASP A 48 -10.04 8.78 -9.99
CA ASP A 48 -9.30 9.28 -11.16
C ASP A 48 -8.09 10.17 -10.84
N THR A 49 -7.67 10.27 -9.57
CA THR A 49 -6.45 11.00 -9.24
C THR A 49 -5.21 10.16 -9.55
N THR A 50 -4.19 10.82 -10.09
CA THR A 50 -2.96 10.16 -10.58
C THR A 50 -1.75 10.56 -9.75
N PRO A 51 -1.64 10.06 -8.50
CA PRO A 51 -0.55 10.42 -7.60
C PRO A 51 0.80 9.98 -8.17
N LYS A 52 1.73 10.94 -8.31
CA LYS A 52 3.11 10.64 -8.69
C LYS A 52 3.78 9.79 -7.61
N TYR A 53 4.70 8.92 -8.02
CA TYR A 53 5.42 8.01 -7.10
C TYR A 53 6.08 8.73 -5.90
N ARG A 54 6.53 9.99 -6.07
CA ARG A 54 7.11 10.80 -5.00
C ARG A 54 6.11 11.10 -3.90
N VAL A 55 4.87 11.44 -4.26
CA VAL A 55 3.78 11.72 -3.30
C VAL A 55 3.49 10.46 -2.49
N ILE A 56 3.39 9.31 -3.15
CA ILE A 56 3.14 8.02 -2.50
C ILE A 56 4.29 7.68 -1.54
N ALA A 57 5.53 7.85 -1.98
CA ALA A 57 6.70 7.57 -1.15
C ALA A 57 6.82 8.52 0.04
N ASP A 58 6.55 9.82 -0.16
CA ASP A 58 6.57 10.83 0.89
C ASP A 58 5.47 10.58 1.92
N PHE A 59 4.26 10.21 1.47
CA PHE A 59 3.16 9.84 2.35
C PHE A 59 3.52 8.65 3.23
N ARG A 60 4.12 7.60 2.67
CA ARG A 60 4.60 6.46 3.46
C ARG A 60 5.65 6.86 4.47
N LYS A 61 6.64 7.66 4.07
CA LYS A 61 7.70 8.14 4.98
C LYS A 61 7.14 8.97 6.14
N ALA A 62 6.12 9.78 5.88
CA ALA A 62 5.48 10.58 6.91
C ALA A 62 4.59 9.77 7.86
N ASN A 63 4.09 8.60 7.44
CA ASN A 63 3.08 7.81 8.16
C ASN A 63 3.51 6.36 8.41
N VAL A 64 4.82 6.08 8.51
CA VAL A 64 5.34 4.70 8.64
C VAL A 64 4.70 3.96 9.81
N VAL A 65 4.69 4.59 11.00
CA VAL A 65 4.16 4.00 12.23
C VAL A 65 2.66 3.73 12.10
N ALA A 66 1.89 4.66 11.55
CA ALA A 66 0.45 4.47 11.35
C ALA A 66 0.12 3.36 10.36
N LEU A 67 0.91 3.23 9.28
CA LEU A 67 0.75 2.15 8.31
C LEU A 67 1.10 0.78 8.90
N GLU A 68 2.10 0.72 9.79
CA GLU A 68 2.46 -0.49 10.52
C GLU A 68 1.33 -0.93 11.46
N HIS A 69 0.78 -0.01 12.27
CA HIS A 69 -0.37 -0.32 13.13
C HIS A 69 -1.60 -0.74 12.32
N LEU A 70 -1.91 -0.05 11.23
CA LEU A 70 -3.01 -0.43 10.34
C LEU A 70 -2.82 -1.86 9.82
N PHE A 71 -1.60 -2.23 9.43
CA PHE A 71 -1.30 -3.56 8.95
C PHE A 71 -1.46 -4.61 10.05
N ASN A 72 -0.94 -4.36 11.24
CA ASN A 72 -1.07 -5.28 12.37
C ASN A 72 -2.54 -5.52 12.73
N HIS A 73 -3.34 -4.45 12.83
CA HIS A 73 -4.78 -4.58 13.07
C HIS A 73 -5.52 -5.28 11.93
N PHE A 74 -5.13 -5.06 10.68
CA PHE A 74 -5.73 -5.75 9.54
C PHE A 74 -5.45 -7.26 9.58
N VAL A 75 -4.22 -7.65 9.94
CA VAL A 75 -3.84 -9.06 10.10
C VAL A 75 -4.60 -9.68 11.27
N GLU A 76 -4.64 -9.02 12.44
CA GLU A 76 -5.40 -9.45 13.61
C GLU A 76 -6.89 -9.63 13.28
N TYR A 77 -7.49 -8.68 12.55
CA TYR A 77 -8.88 -8.74 12.12
C TYR A 77 -9.15 -9.96 11.22
N CYS A 78 -8.29 -10.19 10.23
CA CYS A 78 -8.39 -11.37 9.35
C CYS A 78 -8.17 -12.69 10.11
N ILE A 79 -7.33 -12.71 11.15
CA ILE A 79 -7.16 -13.88 12.04
C ILE A 79 -8.45 -14.13 12.82
N GLY A 80 -9.03 -13.07 13.40
CA GLY A 80 -10.29 -13.14 14.15
C GLY A 80 -11.47 -13.61 13.31
N LEU A 81 -11.48 -13.31 12.01
CA LEU A 81 -12.49 -13.81 11.06
C LEU A 81 -12.26 -15.25 10.58
N GLY A 82 -11.18 -15.92 11.01
CA GLY A 82 -10.84 -17.26 10.53
C GLY A 82 -10.44 -17.31 9.05
N LEU A 83 -10.16 -16.15 8.44
CA LEU A 83 -9.71 -16.06 7.04
C LEU A 83 -8.26 -16.52 6.87
N TYR A 84 -7.48 -16.52 7.96
CA TYR A 84 -6.21 -17.25 8.06
C TYR A 84 -6.46 -18.72 8.40
N GLY A 85 -7.25 -19.39 7.57
CA GLY A 85 -7.57 -20.82 7.67
C GLY A 85 -6.92 -21.61 6.56
N LYS A 86 -5.86 -22.37 6.89
CA LYS A 86 -5.31 -23.49 6.11
C LYS A 86 -4.66 -23.15 4.75
N THR A 87 -3.62 -22.35 4.76
CA THR A 87 -2.38 -22.64 4.01
C THR A 87 -1.30 -21.70 4.52
N LEU A 88 -0.61 -22.14 5.57
CA LEU A 88 0.73 -21.67 5.89
C LEU A 88 1.62 -22.02 4.70
N ILE A 89 1.59 -21.23 3.63
CA ILE A 89 2.78 -21.06 2.81
C ILE A 89 3.65 -20.13 3.64
N THR A 90 4.35 -20.71 4.61
CA THR A 90 5.60 -20.16 5.11
C THR A 90 6.48 -19.96 3.89
N VAL A 91 6.48 -18.76 3.31
CA VAL A 91 7.58 -18.32 2.46
C VAL A 91 8.74 -18.12 3.42
N ASP A 92 9.42 -19.23 3.59
CA ASP A 92 10.58 -19.44 4.42
C ASP A 92 11.56 -18.29 4.22
N GLY A 93 11.88 -17.61 5.32
CA GLY A 93 12.98 -16.66 5.40
C GLY A 93 14.33 -17.36 5.46
N THR A 94 14.42 -18.66 5.17
CA THR A 94 15.68 -19.37 5.06
C THR A 94 16.11 -19.50 3.59
N LYS A 95 16.98 -18.59 3.17
CA LYS A 95 18.12 -18.99 2.35
C LYS A 95 19.31 -19.13 3.27
N LEU A 96 19.39 -20.29 3.93
CA LEU A 96 20.65 -20.87 4.36
C LEU A 96 21.14 -21.76 3.22
N GLU A 97 22.22 -21.37 2.57
CA GLU A 97 23.14 -22.27 1.86
C GLU A 97 24.50 -21.99 2.53
N ALA A 98 25.01 -22.91 3.35
CA ALA A 98 25.75 -24.13 3.01
C ALA A 98 27.19 -23.81 2.59
#